data_AF-A0A1Q7NI49-F1
#
_entry.id   AF-A0A1Q7NI49-F1
#
_cell.length_a   1.000
_cell.length_b   1.000
_cell.length_c   1.000
_cell.angle_alpha   90.00
_cell.angle_beta   90.00
_cell.angle_gamma   90.00
#
_symmetry.space_group_name_H-M   'P 1'
#
loop_
_entity.id
_entity.type
_entity.pdbx_description
1 polymer ?
#
loop_
_entity_poly.entity_id
_entity_poly.type
_entity_poly.pdbx_seq_one_letter_code
_entity_poly.pdbx_strand_id
1 'polypeptide(L)'
;MFLFILDSLGSTELLVILGAALIFFGPRRLPQLSRQIGKSLAEFRRASEDFKRTWEREVNLENMEKGVEPKEENSILDRAAERIRAAREVASFDTETPAAVVAPSVTPVDASLVQPHQTNPTLEAAPVEPATSKHDWL
;
A
#
# COMPACT_ATOMS: atom_id res chain seq x y z
N MET A 1 -37.38 2.07 2.46
CA MET A 1 -36.51 2.86 1.56
C MET A 1 -35.22 3.29 2.26
N PHE A 2 -35.26 3.97 3.42
CA PHE A 2 -34.04 4.38 4.13
C PHE A 2 -33.18 3.25 4.72
N LEU A 3 -33.78 2.08 5.01
CA LEU A 3 -33.08 0.93 5.59
C LEU A 3 -32.25 0.13 4.55
N PHE A 4 -32.59 0.23 3.26
CA PHE A 4 -31.85 -0.44 2.18
C PHE A 4 -30.46 0.20 1.96
N ILE A 5 -30.33 1.49 2.30
CA ILE A 5 -29.09 2.28 2.17
C ILE A 5 -28.03 1.89 3.23
N LEU A 6 -28.46 1.29 4.35
CA LEU A 6 -27.55 0.88 5.43
C LEU A 6 -27.09 -0.57 5.28
N ASP A 7 -27.88 -1.42 4.61
CA ASP A 7 -27.59 -2.84 4.40
C ASP A 7 -26.66 -3.07 3.18
N SER A 8 -26.80 -2.24 2.13
CA SER A 8 -25.80 -2.12 1.05
C SER A 8 -24.79 -1.03 1.37
N LEU A 9 -24.08 -1.08 2.50
CA LEU A 9 -22.90 -0.22 2.73
C LEU A 9 -21.75 -0.68 1.83
N GLY A 10 -21.91 -0.46 0.52
CA GLY A 10 -20.93 -0.71 -0.50
C GLY A 10 -20.05 0.51 -0.76
N SER A 11 -19.06 0.32 -1.64
CA SER A 11 -18.22 1.41 -2.14
C SER A 11 -19.02 2.53 -2.80
N THR A 12 -20.17 2.20 -3.41
CA THR A 12 -21.05 3.15 -4.11
C THR A 12 -21.71 4.14 -3.15
N GLU A 13 -22.26 3.68 -2.03
CA GLU A 13 -22.96 4.49 -1.04
C GLU A 13 -21.99 5.45 -0.33
N LEU A 14 -20.78 4.96 0.00
CA LEU A 14 -19.72 5.81 0.52
C LEU A 14 -19.34 6.92 -0.46
N LEU A 15 -19.29 6.63 -1.76
CA LEU A 15 -19.05 7.62 -2.82
C LEU A 15 -20.16 8.67 -2.90
N VAL A 16 -21.42 8.28 -2.75
CA VAL A 16 -22.57 9.22 -2.74
C VAL A 16 -22.50 10.16 -1.54
N ILE A 17 -22.25 9.62 -0.34
CA ILE A 17 -22.13 10.43 0.88
C ILE A 17 -20.90 11.33 0.81
N LEU A 18 -19.77 10.82 0.30
CA LEU A 18 -18.57 11.61 0.06
C LEU A 18 -18.86 12.73 -0.95
N GLY A 19 -19.60 12.46 -2.03
CA GLY A 19 -20.07 13.45 -3.00
C GLY A 19 -20.92 14.55 -2.36
N ALA A 20 -21.91 14.18 -1.55
CA ALA A 20 -22.73 15.15 -0.82
C ALA A 20 -21.89 16.02 0.14
N ALA A 21 -20.95 15.41 0.86
CA ALA A 21 -20.01 16.11 1.73
C ALA A 21 -19.08 17.05 0.93
N LEU A 22 -18.61 16.62 -0.25
CA LEU A 22 -17.80 17.44 -1.15
C LEU A 22 -18.57 18.66 -1.67
N ILE A 23 -19.88 18.56 -1.89
CA ILE A 23 -20.71 19.70 -2.28
C ILE A 23 -20.88 20.66 -1.10
N PHE A 24 -21.17 20.14 0.09
CA PHE A 24 -21.41 20.97 1.29
C PHE A 24 -20.13 21.65 1.79
N PHE A 25 -19.05 20.89 1.94
CA PHE A 25 -17.77 21.37 2.46
C PHE A 25 -16.82 21.90 1.38
N GLY A 26 -16.91 21.39 0.16
CA GLY A 26 -16.02 21.68 -0.96
C GLY A 26 -14.89 20.64 -1.14
N PRO A 27 -14.49 20.29 -2.38
CA PRO A 27 -13.45 19.29 -2.66
C PRO A 27 -12.06 19.67 -2.16
N ARG A 28 -11.82 20.96 -1.94
CA ARG A 28 -10.56 21.45 -1.38
C ARG A 28 -10.54 21.41 0.15
N ARG A 29 -11.70 21.44 0.83
CA ARG A 29 -11.75 21.54 2.30
C ARG A 29 -11.61 20.20 3.00
N LEU A 30 -12.24 19.13 2.50
CA LEU A 30 -12.04 17.78 3.05
C LEU A 30 -10.56 17.38 3.19
N PRO A 31 -9.71 17.50 2.14
CA PRO A 31 -8.29 17.16 2.27
C PRO A 31 -7.52 18.16 3.15
N GLN A 32 -7.98 19.40 3.26
CA GLN A 32 -7.35 20.39 4.14
C GLN A 32 -7.62 20.09 5.61
N LEU A 33 -8.87 19.75 5.97
CA LEU A 33 -9.24 19.30 7.31
C LEU A 33 -8.54 17.98 7.67
N SER A 34 -8.52 17.01 6.75
CA SER A 34 -7.86 15.72 7.03
C SER A 34 -6.36 15.86 7.25
N ARG A 35 -5.69 16.80 6.56
CA ARG A 35 -4.28 17.13 6.84
C ARG A 35 -4.08 17.70 8.24
N GLN A 36 -4.97 18.58 8.69
CA GLN A 36 -4.92 19.15 10.04
C GLN A 36 -5.18 18.09 11.12
N ILE A 37 -6.25 17.31 10.97
CA ILE A 37 -6.60 16.19 11.87
C ILE A 37 -5.51 15.11 11.85
N GLY A 38 -4.95 14.81 10.68
CA GLY A 38 -3.88 13.84 10.51
C GLY A 38 -2.60 14.27 11.21
N LYS A 39 -2.26 15.57 11.15
CA LYS A 39 -1.12 16.12 11.89
C LYS A 39 -1.34 16.04 13.40
N SER A 40 -2.50 16.44 13.90
CA SER A 40 -2.80 16.33 15.34
C SER A 40 -2.84 14.88 15.81
N LEU A 41 -3.36 13.96 15.00
CA LEU A 41 -3.37 12.53 15.33
C LEU A 41 -1.95 11.94 15.30
N ALA A 42 -1.08 12.39 14.40
CA ALA A 42 0.32 11.95 14.36
C ALA A 42 1.10 12.43 15.60
N GLU A 43 0.88 13.67 16.03
CA GLU A 43 1.45 14.21 17.27
C GLU A 43 0.87 13.49 18.50
N PHE A 44 -0.44 13.24 18.52
CA PHE A 44 -1.09 12.46 19.57
C PHE A 44 -0.56 11.02 19.65
N ARG A 45 -0.32 10.36 18.51
CA ARG A 45 0.29 9.01 18.47
C ARG A 45 1.69 9.00 19.05
N ARG A 46 2.52 10.01 18.74
CA ARG A 46 3.87 10.12 19.32
C ARG A 46 3.82 10.33 20.83
N ALA A 47 2.98 11.26 21.29
CA ALA A 47 2.77 11.45 22.72
C ALA A 47 2.24 10.17 23.39
N SER A 48 1.29 9.47 22.76
CA SER A 48 0.74 8.19 23.25
C SER A 48 1.80 7.09 23.33
N GLU A 49 2.74 7.04 22.38
CA GLU A 49 3.87 6.12 22.39
C GLU A 49 4.83 6.42 23.54
N ASP A 50 5.12 7.70 23.80
CA ASP A 50 5.95 8.13 24.94
C ASP A 50 5.26 7.82 26.28
N PHE A 51 3.94 8.03 26.36
CA PHE A 51 3.13 7.60 27.50
C PHE A 51 3.20 6.08 27.66
N LYS A 52 3.02 5.30 26.60
CA LYS A 52 3.10 3.84 26.65
C LYS A 52 4.45 3.36 27.15
N ARG A 53 5.55 3.96 26.70
CA ARG A 53 6.92 3.64 27.16
C ARG A 53 7.17 3.96 28.62
N THR A 54 6.60 5.06 29.09
CA THR A 54 6.68 5.47 30.50
C THR A 54 5.84 4.54 31.37
N TRP A 55 4.59 4.27 30.95
CA TRP A 55 3.72 3.30 31.62
C TRP A 55 4.30 1.90 31.63
N GLU A 56 4.87 1.41 30.53
CA GLU A 56 5.54 0.10 30.49
C GLU A 56 6.74 0.07 31.44
N ARG A 57 7.46 1.18 31.59
CA ARG A 57 8.58 1.27 32.53
C ARG A 57 8.10 1.23 33.98
N GLU A 58 7.10 2.02 34.34
CA GLU A 58 6.52 2.02 35.69
C GLU A 58 5.78 0.71 36.01
N VAL A 59 4.98 0.18 35.09
CA VAL A 59 4.24 -1.08 35.28
C VAL A 59 5.19 -2.27 35.31
N ASN A 60 6.28 -2.27 34.54
CA ASN A 60 7.31 -3.31 34.65
C ASN A 60 8.05 -3.22 36.00
N LEU A 61 8.35 -2.01 36.48
CA LEU A 61 8.90 -1.83 37.83
C LEU A 61 7.93 -2.33 38.91
N GLU A 62 6.63 -2.05 38.77
CA GLU A 62 5.60 -2.56 39.68
C GLU A 62 5.41 -4.09 39.57
N ASN A 63 5.55 -4.68 38.37
CA ASN A 63 5.48 -6.11 38.15
C ASN A 63 6.75 -6.85 38.65
N MET A 64 7.92 -6.21 38.61
CA MET A 64 9.14 -6.71 39.25
C MET A 64 9.03 -6.65 40.79
N GLU A 65 8.40 -5.61 41.34
CA GLU A 65 8.07 -5.51 42.77
C GLU A 65 7.00 -6.54 43.18
N LYS A 66 6.07 -6.91 42.27
CA LYS A 66 5.01 -7.90 42.48
C LYS A 66 5.31 -9.31 41.96
N GLY A 67 6.51 -9.58 41.48
CA GLY A 67 6.94 -10.93 41.07
C GLY A 67 6.17 -11.54 39.89
N VAL A 68 5.64 -10.72 38.98
CA VAL A 68 4.98 -11.21 37.75
C VAL A 68 5.95 -11.03 36.59
N GLU A 69 6.70 -12.09 36.28
CA GLU A 69 7.61 -12.11 35.12
C GLU A 69 6.85 -12.01 33.78
N PRO A 70 7.36 -11.23 32.81
CA PRO A 70 6.85 -11.20 31.44
C PRO A 70 7.31 -12.47 30.70
N LYS A 71 6.63 -13.59 30.95
CA LYS A 71 7.01 -14.93 30.42
C LYS A 71 6.58 -15.17 28.96
N GLU A 72 5.73 -14.32 28.41
CA GLU A 72 5.06 -14.58 27.12
C GLU A 72 5.99 -14.37 25.91
N GLU A 73 6.88 -13.37 25.92
CA GLU A 73 7.79 -13.10 24.79
C GLU A 73 8.87 -14.18 24.66
N ASN A 74 9.44 -14.63 25.79
CA ASN A 74 10.42 -15.71 25.83
C ASN A 74 9.79 -17.04 25.36
N SER A 75 8.53 -17.33 25.71
CA SER A 75 7.85 -18.57 25.31
C SER A 75 7.63 -18.70 23.79
N ILE A 76 7.36 -17.58 23.10
CA ILE A 76 7.17 -17.59 21.64
C ILE A 76 8.52 -17.77 20.92
N LEU A 77 9.57 -17.11 21.40
CA LEU A 77 10.92 -17.22 20.85
C LEU A 77 11.50 -18.64 21.07
N ASP A 78 11.29 -19.22 22.24
CA ASP A 78 11.71 -20.58 22.57
C ASP A 78 11.01 -21.62 21.68
N ARG A 79 9.69 -21.49 21.48
CA ARG A 79 8.94 -22.38 20.57
C ARG A 79 9.39 -22.25 19.11
N ALA A 80 9.72 -21.04 18.66
CA ALA A 80 10.23 -20.84 17.31
C ALA A 80 11.62 -21.49 17.13
N ALA A 81 12.50 -21.31 18.11
CA ALA A 81 13.83 -21.91 18.12
C ALA A 81 13.77 -23.45 18.14
N GLU A 82 12.85 -24.04 18.91
CA GLU A 82 12.65 -25.49 18.99
C GLU A 82 12.16 -26.08 17.66
N ARG A 83 11.25 -25.39 16.96
CA ARG A 83 10.78 -25.82 15.63
C ARG A 83 11.89 -25.80 14.58
N ILE A 84 12.78 -24.80 14.63
CA ILE A 84 13.93 -24.71 13.73
C ILE A 84 14.93 -25.84 14.03
N ARG A 85 15.17 -26.16 15.31
CA ARG A 85 16.04 -27.28 15.71
C ARG A 85 15.46 -28.62 15.26
N ALA A 86 14.17 -28.85 15.49
CA ALA A 86 13.48 -30.07 15.03
C ALA A 86 13.54 -30.23 13.51
N ALA A 87 13.34 -29.14 12.74
CA ALA A 87 13.46 -29.14 11.28
C ALA A 87 14.88 -29.44 10.78
N ARG A 88 15.90 -28.95 11.50
CA ARG A 88 17.31 -29.22 11.17
C ARG A 88 17.69 -30.66 11.50
N GLU A 89 17.14 -31.21 12.58
CA GLU A 89 17.37 -32.58 13.00
C GLU A 89 16.79 -33.57 11.97
N VAL A 90 15.54 -33.39 11.52
CA VAL A 90 14.97 -34.19 10.42
C VAL A 90 15.74 -34.03 9.11
N ALA A 91 16.25 -32.84 8.81
CA ALA A 91 17.09 -32.61 7.62
C ALA A 91 18.50 -33.23 7.73
N SER A 92 18.99 -33.50 8.94
CA SER A 92 20.30 -34.10 9.15
C SER A 92 20.31 -35.63 9.10
N PHE A 93 19.13 -36.27 9.06
CA PHE A 93 19.01 -37.73 8.94
C PHE A 93 18.86 -38.23 7.50
N ASP A 94 18.48 -37.38 6.54
CA ASP A 94 18.36 -37.76 5.12
C ASP A 94 19.41 -37.01 4.27
N THR A 95 20.66 -37.48 4.31
CA THR A 95 21.63 -37.18 3.24
C THR A 95 21.52 -38.26 2.17
N GLU A 96 20.50 -38.20 1.31
CA GLU A 96 20.55 -38.77 -0.04
C GLU A 96 19.76 -37.90 -1.02
N THR A 97 20.49 -37.30 -1.96
CA THR A 97 19.95 -36.62 -3.15
C THR A 97 19.28 -37.64 -4.09
N PRO A 98 18.07 -37.35 -4.60
CA PRO A 98 17.92 -37.18 -6.05
C PRO A 98 17.03 -35.96 -6.36
N ALA A 99 17.53 -34.98 -7.10
CA ALA A 99 17.36 -34.89 -8.56
C ALA A 99 15.87 -34.95 -9.01
N ALA A 100 15.41 -33.80 -9.53
CA ALA A 100 14.30 -33.58 -10.45
C ALA A 100 12.86 -33.37 -9.90
N VAL A 101 12.17 -32.43 -10.58
CA VAL A 101 10.73 -32.09 -10.54
C VAL A 101 10.37 -31.12 -9.39
N VAL A 102 10.24 -29.80 -9.55
CA VAL A 102 9.40 -29.02 -10.49
C VAL A 102 10.04 -27.64 -10.71
N ALA A 103 10.37 -27.29 -11.95
CA ALA A 103 10.73 -25.92 -12.34
C ALA A 103 9.46 -25.06 -12.45
N PRO A 104 9.40 -23.82 -11.91
CA PRO A 104 8.42 -22.84 -12.37
C PRO A 104 8.88 -22.36 -13.74
N SER A 105 8.10 -22.66 -14.77
CA SER A 105 8.28 -22.11 -16.12
C SER A 105 8.17 -20.59 -16.07
N VAL A 106 9.30 -19.90 -16.01
CA VAL A 106 9.42 -18.48 -16.34
C VAL A 106 9.44 -18.41 -17.86
N THR A 107 8.32 -18.03 -18.47
CA THR A 107 8.29 -17.65 -19.89
C THR A 107 9.20 -16.44 -20.09
N PRO A 108 10.20 -16.50 -20.99
CA PRO A 108 10.99 -15.33 -21.35
C PRO A 108 10.06 -14.29 -22.01
N VAL A 109 10.08 -13.06 -21.50
CA VAL A 109 9.49 -11.92 -22.19
C VAL A 109 10.26 -11.72 -23.50
N ASP A 110 9.56 -11.85 -24.62
CA ASP A 110 10.09 -11.69 -25.97
C ASP A 110 10.64 -10.27 -26.18
N ALA A 111 11.94 -10.18 -26.49
CA ALA A 111 12.68 -8.93 -26.62
C ALA A 111 12.47 -8.22 -27.98
N SER A 112 11.57 -8.72 -28.84
CA SER A 112 11.40 -8.21 -30.21
C SER A 112 10.47 -6.99 -30.32
N LEU A 113 9.86 -6.55 -29.22
CA LEU A 113 8.96 -5.37 -29.19
C LEU A 113 9.65 -4.07 -28.72
N VAL A 114 10.96 -4.08 -28.50
CA VAL A 114 11.75 -2.89 -28.16
C VAL A 114 12.37 -2.32 -29.44
N GLN A 115 11.61 -1.52 -30.19
CA GLN A 115 12.18 -0.67 -31.25
C GLN A 115 12.49 0.73 -30.68
N PRO A 116 13.75 1.21 -30.76
CA PRO A 116 14.13 2.55 -30.35
C PRO A 116 13.75 3.62 -31.40
N HIS A 117 13.07 4.65 -30.90
CA HIS A 117 12.87 6.02 -31.42
C HIS A 117 13.78 6.52 -32.58
N GLN A 118 13.16 7.17 -33.57
CA GLN A 118 13.79 8.14 -34.47
C GLN A 118 13.07 9.49 -34.30
N THR A 119 13.70 10.41 -33.57
CA THR A 119 13.33 11.82 -33.54
C THR A 119 14.18 12.55 -34.57
N ASN A 120 13.57 13.07 -35.62
CA ASN A 120 14.23 14.03 -36.51
C ASN A 120 13.45 15.36 -36.47
N PRO A 121 14.05 16.47 -36.00
CA PRO A 121 13.44 17.80 -36.07
C PRO A 121 13.96 18.50 -37.34
N THR A 122 13.16 18.55 -38.40
CA THR A 122 13.49 19.36 -39.58
C THR A 122 12.47 20.46 -39.75
N LEU A 123 12.98 21.69 -39.61
CA LEU A 123 12.44 22.97 -40.09
C LEU A 123 11.58 22.81 -41.36
N GLU A 124 10.43 23.47 -41.39
CA GLU A 124 9.96 24.13 -42.61
C GLU A 124 9.06 25.31 -42.20
N ALA A 125 9.66 26.50 -42.12
CA ALA A 125 8.99 27.75 -41.87
C ALA A 125 8.63 28.40 -43.22
N ALA A 126 7.35 28.31 -43.62
CA ALA A 126 6.58 29.25 -44.46
C ALA A 126 7.15 29.57 -45.89
N PRO A 127 6.48 30.34 -46.79
CA PRO A 127 5.19 31.04 -46.70
C PRO A 127 4.31 30.95 -48.00
N VAL A 128 3.21 31.73 -48.05
CA VAL A 128 2.43 32.23 -49.23
C VAL A 128 1.66 31.19 -50.08
N GLU A 129 0.37 31.32 -50.48
CA GLU A 129 -0.50 32.46 -50.79
C GLU A 129 -2.00 32.15 -50.54
N PRO A 130 -2.86 33.18 -50.39
CA PRO A 130 -4.32 33.09 -50.40
C PRO A 130 -4.94 33.59 -51.73
N ALA A 131 -5.84 32.82 -52.35
CA ALA A 131 -6.75 33.31 -53.41
C ALA A 131 -7.91 32.32 -53.64
N THR A 132 -9.12 32.62 -53.17
CA THR A 132 -10.27 33.05 -54.00
C THR A 132 -10.47 32.30 -55.32
N SER A 133 -11.57 31.55 -55.45
CA SER A 133 -12.61 31.82 -56.47
C SER A 133 -13.72 30.76 -56.49
N LYS A 134 -14.93 31.23 -56.18
CA LYS A 134 -16.22 30.95 -56.83
C LYS A 134 -16.17 30.16 -58.17
N HIS A 135 -17.09 29.21 -58.34
CA HIS A 135 -17.88 28.83 -59.54
C HIS A 135 -18.55 27.46 -59.23
N ASP A 136 -19.85 27.39 -58.97
CA ASP A 136 -20.96 27.13 -59.92
C ASP A 136 -20.95 25.71 -60.52
N TRP A 137 -22.16 25.13 -60.69
CA TRP A 137 -22.58 23.93 -61.46
C TRP A 137 -21.91 22.57 -61.09
N LEU A 138 -22.61 21.53 -60.59
CA LEU A 138 -23.87 20.86 -60.98
C LEU A 138 -24.66 20.35 -59.77
#